data_AF-A0A2S9FKM7-F1
#
_entry.id   AF-A0A2S9FKM7-F1
#
_cell.length_a   1.000
_cell.length_b   1.000
_cell.length_c   1.000
_cell.angle_alpha   90.00
_cell.angle_beta   90.00
_cell.angle_gamma   90.00
#
_symmetry.space_group_name_H-M   'P 1'
#
loop_
_entity.id
_entity.type
_entity.pdbx_description
1 polymer ?
#
loop_
_entity_poly.entity_id
_entity_poly.type
_entity_poly.pdbx_seq_one_letter_code
_entity_poly.pdbx_strand_id
1 'polypeptide(L)'
;RGVAAAAGVSLGSVQHHFATKAGLIDAVDEYVLRLITATFSKPLPEPPVDSVAEIGNRVTTLFTAQPEVAAYLGRALVDGSPVGAKIFDTLLAVGVARWQQRAERGELREDVDITWAAINGLVLALGAVSLRPHLDRHLAEPFITPAQLDRWQDAVDALLRHGLFRPPEA
;
A
#
# COMPACT_ATOMS: atom_id res chain seq x y z
N ARG A 1 -5.65 -27.66 -9.38
CA ARG A 1 -4.50 -28.37 -10.02
C ARG A 1 -3.29 -27.46 -10.15
N GLY A 2 -3.39 -26.27 -10.77
CA GLY A 2 -2.26 -25.32 -10.88
C GLY A 2 -1.59 -24.97 -9.55
N VAL A 3 -2.37 -24.60 -8.52
CA VAL A 3 -1.85 -24.28 -7.18
C VAL A 3 -1.09 -25.45 -6.55
N ALA A 4 -1.63 -26.67 -6.63
CA ALA A 4 -0.99 -27.87 -6.09
C ALA A 4 0.35 -28.17 -6.78
N ALA A 5 0.39 -28.02 -8.10
CA ALA A 5 1.63 -28.19 -8.87
C ALA A 5 2.68 -27.13 -8.52
N ALA A 6 2.28 -25.85 -8.43
CA ALA A 6 3.17 -24.76 -8.03
C ALA A 6 3.72 -24.93 -6.61
N ALA A 7 2.91 -25.46 -5.69
CA ALA A 7 3.30 -25.72 -4.31
C ALA A 7 4.03 -27.07 -4.11
N GLY A 8 4.20 -27.89 -5.16
CA GLY A 8 4.85 -29.20 -5.05
C GLY A 8 4.10 -30.22 -4.20
N VAL A 9 2.78 -30.06 -4.05
CA VAL A 9 1.92 -30.93 -3.21
C VAL A 9 0.85 -31.64 -4.04
N SER A 10 0.21 -32.65 -3.45
CA SER A 10 -0.91 -33.34 -4.08
C SER A 10 -2.16 -32.45 -4.12
N LEU A 11 -3.02 -32.65 -5.14
CA LEU A 11 -4.32 -31.98 -5.20
C LEU A 11 -5.17 -32.30 -3.96
N GLY A 12 -5.11 -33.54 -3.49
CA GLY A 12 -5.83 -33.99 -2.29
C GLY A 12 -5.37 -33.27 -1.02
N SER A 13 -4.08 -32.93 -0.91
CA SER A 13 -3.54 -32.15 0.22
C SER A 13 -4.10 -30.73 0.25
N VAL A 14 -4.18 -30.06 -0.91
CA VAL A 14 -4.80 -28.73 -1.04
C VAL A 14 -6.29 -28.80 -0.70
N GLN A 15 -7.00 -29.80 -1.22
CA GLN A 15 -8.43 -29.99 -0.93
C GLN A 15 -8.68 -30.34 0.54
N HIS A 16 -7.80 -31.11 1.18
CA HIS A 16 -7.92 -31.40 2.60
C HIS A 16 -7.74 -30.15 3.47
N HIS A 17 -6.81 -29.26 3.12
CA HIS A 17 -6.52 -28.07 3.92
C HIS A 17 -7.52 -26.93 3.69
N PHE A 18 -7.92 -26.68 2.44
CA PHE A 18 -8.77 -25.53 2.10
C PHE A 18 -10.23 -25.89 1.79
N ALA A 19 -10.55 -27.19 1.69
CA ALA A 19 -11.85 -27.76 1.27
C ALA A 19 -12.29 -27.40 -0.16
N THR A 20 -12.36 -26.11 -0.47
CA THR A 20 -12.87 -25.56 -1.73
C THR A 20 -11.92 -24.51 -2.31
N LYS A 21 -12.15 -24.13 -3.57
CA LYS A 21 -11.44 -22.99 -4.17
C LYS A 21 -11.75 -21.68 -3.45
N ALA A 22 -12.98 -21.50 -2.97
CA ALA A 22 -13.38 -20.32 -2.20
C ALA A 22 -12.60 -20.26 -0.88
N GLY A 23 -12.53 -21.36 -0.12
CA GLY A 23 -11.74 -21.42 1.12
C GLY A 23 -10.24 -21.18 0.92
N LEU A 24 -9.68 -21.56 -0.25
CA LEU A 24 -8.32 -21.19 -0.60
C LEU A 24 -8.17 -19.67 -0.85
N ILE A 25 -9.12 -19.05 -1.54
CA ILE A 25 -9.12 -17.60 -1.78
C ILE A 25 -9.26 -16.86 -0.45
N ASP A 26 -10.17 -17.29 0.42
CA ASP A 26 -10.36 -16.70 1.75
C ASP A 26 -9.07 -16.77 2.58
N ALA A 27 -8.33 -17.89 2.53
CA ALA A 27 -7.05 -18.02 3.20
C ALA A 27 -5.96 -17.09 2.64
N VAL A 28 -5.97 -16.84 1.32
CA VAL A 28 -5.08 -15.85 0.69
C VAL A 28 -5.48 -14.43 1.11
N ASP A 29 -6.78 -14.11 1.14
CA ASP A 29 -7.31 -12.83 1.60
C ASP A 29 -6.88 -12.52 3.04
N GLU A 30 -7.04 -13.48 3.94
CA GLU A 30 -6.61 -13.36 5.33
C GLU A 30 -5.09 -13.20 5.46
N TYR A 31 -4.31 -13.92 4.64
CA TYR A 31 -2.86 -13.76 4.61
C TYR A 31 -2.45 -12.35 4.19
N VAL A 32 -3.00 -11.85 3.07
CA VAL A 32 -2.69 -10.52 2.53
C VAL A 32 -3.10 -9.44 3.51
N LEU A 33 -4.33 -9.49 4.04
CA LEU A 33 -4.80 -8.53 5.02
C LEU A 33 -3.89 -8.47 6.25
N ARG A 34 -3.51 -9.62 6.80
CA ARG A 34 -2.62 -9.71 7.97
C ARG A 34 -1.23 -9.16 7.68
N LEU A 35 -0.65 -9.47 6.53
CA LEU A 35 0.68 -8.99 6.15
C LEU A 35 0.70 -7.47 5.96
N ILE A 36 -0.30 -6.94 5.25
CA ILE A 36 -0.44 -5.49 5.00
C ILE A 36 -0.66 -4.76 6.33
N THR A 37 -1.59 -5.23 7.15
CA THR A 37 -1.85 -4.64 8.47
C THR A 37 -0.60 -4.68 9.35
N ALA A 38 0.09 -5.82 9.43
CA ALA A 38 1.32 -5.93 10.22
C ALA A 38 2.45 -5.03 9.71
N THR A 39 2.49 -4.74 8.41
CA THR A 39 3.51 -3.84 7.82
C THR A 39 3.23 -2.39 8.16
N PHE A 40 1.98 -1.94 7.99
CA PHE A 40 1.63 -0.53 8.14
C PHE A 40 1.28 -0.13 9.57
N SER A 41 0.85 -1.06 10.43
CA SER A 41 0.56 -0.77 11.85
C SER A 41 1.79 -0.74 12.75
N LYS A 42 2.98 -1.11 12.24
CA LYS A 42 4.23 -0.96 13.02
C LYS A 42 4.40 0.50 13.46
N PRO A 43 4.75 0.76 14.73
CA PRO A 43 5.05 2.11 15.19
C PRO A 43 6.08 2.77 14.28
N LEU A 44 5.94 4.07 14.09
CA LEU A 44 7.01 4.87 13.48
C LEU A 44 8.10 5.08 14.52
N PRO A 45 9.37 5.20 14.10
CA PRO A 45 10.43 5.64 14.99
C PRO A 45 10.09 6.99 15.63
N GLU A 46 10.61 7.25 16.83
CA GLU A 46 10.42 8.55 17.46
C GLU A 46 11.11 9.66 16.65
N PRO A 47 10.59 10.91 16.70
CA PRO A 47 11.26 12.05 16.11
C PRO A 47 12.74 12.12 16.54
N PRO A 48 13.64 12.58 15.65
CA PRO A 48 13.39 13.42 14.48
C PRO A 48 13.17 12.65 13.16
N VAL A 49 12.84 11.35 13.20
CA VAL A 49 12.68 10.55 11.97
C VAL A 49 11.57 11.06 11.08
N ASP A 50 11.87 11.12 9.79
CA ASP A 50 10.93 11.51 8.76
C ASP A 50 9.83 10.45 8.57
N SER A 51 8.68 10.71 9.18
CA SER A 51 7.54 9.81 9.12
C SER A 51 6.87 9.67 7.75
N VAL A 52 7.07 10.61 6.82
CA VAL A 52 6.49 10.48 5.47
C VAL A 52 7.38 9.55 4.64
N ALA A 53 8.68 9.84 4.61
CA ALA A 53 9.67 9.00 3.93
C ALA A 53 9.63 7.56 4.46
N GLU A 54 9.43 7.38 5.77
CA GLU A 54 9.42 6.04 6.35
C GLU A 54 8.18 5.21 5.98
N ILE A 55 7.06 5.86 5.69
CA ILE A 55 5.90 5.18 5.11
C ILE A 55 6.12 4.90 3.63
N GLY A 56 6.73 5.83 2.89
CA GLY A 56 7.22 5.59 1.53
C GLY A 56 8.09 4.33 1.46
N ASN A 57 9.10 4.24 2.33
CA ASN A 57 10.01 3.10 2.43
C ASN A 57 9.28 1.77 2.66
N ARG A 58 8.24 1.75 3.51
CA ARG A 58 7.43 0.54 3.73
C ARG A 58 6.65 0.15 2.47
N VAL A 59 6.12 1.12 1.73
CA VAL A 59 5.42 0.88 0.47
C VAL A 59 6.38 0.34 -0.59
N THR A 60 7.53 0.99 -0.81
CA THR A 60 8.54 0.56 -1.79
C THR A 60 9.15 -0.81 -1.43
N THR A 61 9.37 -1.08 -0.14
CA THR A 61 9.79 -2.41 0.34
C THR A 61 8.73 -3.47 0.06
N LEU A 62 7.44 -3.17 0.26
CA LEU A 62 6.37 -4.11 -0.06
C LEU A 62 6.37 -4.46 -1.55
N PHE A 63 6.55 -3.47 -2.44
CA PHE A 63 6.62 -3.69 -3.88
C PHE A 63 7.77 -4.60 -4.31
N THR A 64 8.94 -4.42 -3.72
CA THR A 64 10.15 -5.18 -4.08
C THR A 64 10.19 -6.55 -3.43
N ALA A 65 9.87 -6.64 -2.14
CA ALA A 65 9.97 -7.89 -1.38
C ALA A 65 8.75 -8.81 -1.57
N GLN A 66 7.58 -8.25 -1.90
CA GLN A 66 6.32 -8.99 -2.00
C GLN A 66 5.51 -8.58 -3.25
N PRO A 67 6.08 -8.69 -4.47
CA PRO A 67 5.44 -8.20 -5.70
C PRO A 67 4.09 -8.89 -5.98
N GLU A 68 3.95 -10.16 -5.65
CA GLU A 68 2.68 -10.91 -5.80
C GLU A 68 1.58 -10.40 -4.86
N VAL A 69 1.96 -10.01 -3.63
CA VAL A 69 1.01 -9.41 -2.67
C VAL A 69 0.58 -8.04 -3.15
N ALA A 70 1.50 -7.23 -3.66
CA ALA A 70 1.16 -5.93 -4.25
C ALA A 70 0.23 -6.10 -5.46
N ALA A 71 0.52 -7.03 -6.37
CA ALA A 71 -0.34 -7.31 -7.51
C ALA A 71 -1.73 -7.80 -7.08
N TYR A 72 -1.79 -8.68 -6.07
CA TYR A 72 -3.05 -9.14 -5.48
C TYR A 72 -3.87 -7.99 -4.91
N LEU A 73 -3.23 -7.11 -4.13
CA LEU A 73 -3.85 -5.93 -3.54
C LEU A 73 -4.43 -5.00 -4.61
N GLY A 74 -3.64 -4.66 -5.63
CA GLY A 74 -4.10 -3.82 -6.73
C GLY A 74 -5.33 -4.39 -7.42
N ARG A 75 -5.32 -5.70 -7.67
CA ARG A 75 -6.48 -6.39 -8.27
C ARG A 75 -7.70 -6.40 -7.35
N ALA A 76 -7.52 -6.76 -6.08
CA ALA A 76 -8.61 -6.81 -5.10
C ALA A 76 -9.33 -5.47 -4.95
N LEU A 77 -8.58 -4.37 -5.04
CA LEU A 77 -9.12 -3.00 -5.00
C LEU A 77 -9.86 -2.64 -6.28
N VAL A 78 -9.28 -2.92 -7.45
CA VAL A 78 -9.91 -2.63 -8.76
C VAL A 78 -11.18 -3.45 -8.97
N ASP A 79 -11.16 -4.72 -8.59
CA ASP A 79 -12.31 -5.63 -8.71
C ASP A 79 -13.44 -5.30 -7.71
N GLY A 80 -13.23 -4.35 -6.79
CA GLY A 80 -14.22 -3.98 -5.77
C GLY A 80 -14.56 -5.12 -4.81
N SER A 81 -13.61 -6.03 -4.59
CA SER A 81 -13.83 -7.22 -3.77
C SER A 81 -14.06 -6.89 -2.29
N PRO A 82 -14.79 -7.73 -1.52
CA PRO A 82 -14.98 -7.51 -0.08
C PRO A 82 -13.66 -7.41 0.70
N VAL A 83 -12.65 -8.20 0.32
CA VAL A 83 -11.31 -8.12 0.91
C VAL A 83 -10.61 -6.80 0.56
N GLY A 84 -10.75 -6.32 -0.68
CA GLY A 84 -10.20 -5.03 -1.11
C GLY A 84 -10.74 -3.87 -0.29
N ALA A 85 -12.07 -3.83 -0.10
CA ALA A 85 -12.72 -2.84 0.77
C ALA A 85 -12.19 -2.93 2.21
N LYS A 86 -12.13 -4.14 2.78
CA LYS A 86 -11.63 -4.35 4.14
C LYS A 86 -10.17 -3.91 4.31
N ILE A 87 -9.30 -4.19 3.32
CA ILE A 87 -7.90 -3.75 3.34
C ILE A 87 -7.83 -2.21 3.29
N PHE A 88 -8.61 -1.59 2.40
CA PHE A 88 -8.66 -0.13 2.29
C PHE A 88 -9.09 0.53 3.61
N ASP A 89 -10.20 0.06 4.19
CA ASP A 89 -10.72 0.58 5.46
C ASP A 89 -9.71 0.43 6.61
N THR A 90 -9.05 -0.72 6.67
CA THR A 90 -8.00 -1.00 7.68
C THR A 90 -6.83 -0.04 7.53
N LEU A 91 -6.33 0.14 6.31
CA LEU A 91 -5.22 1.03 6.03
C LEU A 91 -5.59 2.51 6.27
N LEU A 92 -6.83 2.89 5.97
CA LEU A 92 -7.34 4.24 6.23
C LEU A 92 -7.40 4.51 7.72
N ALA A 93 -7.93 3.59 8.53
CA ALA A 93 -7.95 3.73 9.97
C ALA A 93 -6.53 3.91 10.56
N VAL A 94 -5.56 3.11 10.09
CA VAL A 94 -4.14 3.25 10.46
C VAL A 94 -3.56 4.59 10.03
N GLY A 95 -3.89 5.04 8.82
CA GLY A 95 -3.44 6.32 8.27
C GLY A 95 -3.99 7.52 9.05
N VAL A 96 -5.28 7.52 9.37
CA VAL A 96 -5.94 8.57 10.16
C VAL A 96 -5.32 8.66 11.55
N ALA A 97 -5.18 7.54 12.26
CA ALA A 97 -4.55 7.51 13.58
C ALA A 97 -3.12 8.10 13.56
N ARG A 98 -2.36 7.79 12.50
CA ARG A 98 -1.02 8.36 12.31
C ARG A 98 -1.04 9.87 12.09
N TRP A 99 -1.94 10.38 11.25
CA TRP A 99 -2.07 11.82 11.03
C TRP A 99 -2.53 12.55 12.29
N GLN A 100 -3.40 11.95 13.10
CA GLN A 100 -3.80 12.49 14.41
C GLN A 100 -2.59 12.61 15.36
N GLN A 101 -1.75 11.59 15.45
CA GLN A 101 -0.52 11.66 16.25
C GLN A 101 0.43 12.79 15.81
N ARG A 102 0.51 13.06 14.50
CA ARG A 102 1.29 14.20 13.98
C ARG A 102 0.67 15.54 14.38
N ALA A 103 -0.65 15.64 14.34
CA ALA A 103 -1.38 16.82 14.77
C ALA A 103 -1.12 17.12 16.26
N GLU A 104 -1.18 16.09 17.12
CA GLU A 104 -0.89 16.19 18.56
C GLU A 104 0.55 16.64 18.85
N ARG A 105 1.49 16.32 17.96
CA ARG A 105 2.90 16.75 18.04
C ARG A 105 3.15 18.15 17.44
N GLY A 106 2.14 18.79 16.87
CA GLY A 106 2.29 20.10 16.20
C GLY A 106 3.07 20.04 14.90
N GLU A 107 3.10 18.87 14.23
CA GLU A 107 3.83 18.67 12.97
C GLU A 107 3.02 19.10 11.73
N LEU A 108 1.74 19.43 11.89
CA LEU A 108 0.83 19.77 10.80
C LEU A 108 0.58 21.29 10.73
N ARG A 109 0.26 21.77 9.52
CA ARG A 109 -0.33 23.11 9.36
C ARG A 109 -1.72 23.14 9.97
N GLU A 110 -2.16 24.31 10.40
CA GLU A 110 -3.45 24.51 11.07
C GLU A 110 -4.67 24.19 10.18
N ASP A 111 -4.50 24.24 8.86
CA ASP A 111 -5.54 24.06 7.85
C ASP A 111 -5.65 22.63 7.28
N VAL A 112 -4.89 21.67 7.83
CA VAL A 112 -4.86 20.31 7.30
C VAL A 112 -6.15 19.54 7.61
N ASP A 113 -6.88 19.15 6.57
CA ASP A 113 -7.91 18.12 6.67
C ASP A 113 -7.26 16.73 6.80
N ILE A 114 -7.26 16.19 8.02
CA ILE A 114 -6.68 14.89 8.35
C ILE A 114 -7.29 13.75 7.53
N THR A 115 -8.60 13.82 7.25
CA THR A 115 -9.30 12.77 6.50
C THR A 115 -8.77 12.72 5.08
N TRP A 116 -8.72 13.87 4.41
CA TRP A 116 -8.18 13.95 3.06
C TRP A 116 -6.67 13.70 3.01
N ALA A 117 -5.90 14.08 4.03
CA ALA A 117 -4.48 13.75 4.10
C ALA A 117 -4.25 12.23 4.15
N ALA A 118 -5.05 11.50 4.93
CA ALA A 118 -5.00 10.03 4.99
C ALA A 118 -5.45 9.39 3.68
N ILE A 119 -6.58 9.84 3.11
CA ILE A 119 -7.12 9.33 1.84
C ILE A 119 -6.12 9.56 0.71
N ASN A 120 -5.59 10.77 0.55
CA ASN A 120 -4.66 11.09 -0.54
C ASN A 120 -3.36 10.28 -0.44
N GLY A 121 -2.82 10.08 0.76
CA GLY A 121 -1.67 9.20 0.96
C GLY A 121 -1.93 7.77 0.49
N LEU A 122 -3.12 7.24 0.76
CA LEU A 122 -3.52 5.91 0.29
C LEU A 122 -3.77 5.86 -1.21
N VAL A 123 -4.44 6.86 -1.77
CA VAL A 123 -4.71 6.95 -3.21
C VAL A 123 -3.41 7.00 -3.99
N LEU A 124 -2.39 7.73 -3.53
CA LEU A 124 -1.08 7.77 -4.17
C LEU A 124 -0.42 6.39 -4.17
N ALA A 125 -0.36 5.71 -3.02
CA ALA A 125 0.26 4.39 -2.91
C ALA A 125 -0.53 3.31 -3.66
N LEU A 126 -1.82 3.15 -3.35
CA LEU A 126 -2.68 2.10 -3.90
C LEU A 126 -3.02 2.35 -5.37
N GLY A 127 -3.10 3.62 -5.78
CA GLY A 127 -3.24 4.00 -7.18
C GLY A 127 -2.02 3.57 -7.99
N ALA A 128 -0.82 3.78 -7.47
CA ALA A 128 0.42 3.33 -8.12
C ALA A 128 0.48 1.80 -8.26
N VAL A 129 0.06 1.06 -7.22
CA VAL A 129 -0.07 -0.41 -7.29
C VAL A 129 -1.06 -0.81 -8.39
N SER A 130 -2.27 -0.28 -8.33
CA SER A 130 -3.41 -0.69 -9.16
C SER A 130 -3.22 -0.34 -10.63
N LEU A 131 -2.57 0.79 -10.90
CA LEU A 131 -2.36 1.32 -12.25
C LEU A 131 -0.97 0.98 -12.81
N ARG A 132 -0.20 0.13 -12.14
CA ARG A 132 1.17 -0.23 -12.54
C ARG A 132 1.32 -0.53 -14.04
N PRO A 133 0.48 -1.37 -14.69
CA PRO A 133 0.62 -1.64 -16.12
C PRO A 133 0.52 -0.38 -16.99
N HIS A 134 -0.24 0.62 -16.55
CA HIS A 134 -0.35 1.89 -17.24
C HIS A 134 0.85 2.79 -16.99
N LEU A 135 1.41 2.78 -15.77
CA LEU A 135 2.64 3.51 -15.41
C LEU A 135 3.85 3.00 -16.19
N ASP A 136 4.02 1.67 -16.27
CA ASP A 136 5.16 1.03 -16.92
C ASP A 136 5.35 1.46 -18.39
N ARG A 137 4.28 1.84 -19.10
CA ARG A 137 4.34 2.35 -20.48
C ARG A 137 4.99 3.73 -20.62
N HIS A 138 5.12 4.47 -19.51
CA HIS A 138 5.66 5.83 -19.46
C HIS A 138 6.99 5.92 -18.73
N LEU A 139 7.54 4.79 -18.27
CA LEU A 139 8.81 4.71 -17.57
C LEU A 139 9.88 4.06 -18.44
N ALA A 140 11.14 4.42 -18.21
CA ALA A 140 12.28 3.81 -18.90
C ALA A 140 12.54 2.37 -18.44
N GLU A 141 12.12 2.04 -17.22
CA GLU A 141 12.26 0.74 -16.57
C GLU A 141 10.95 0.40 -15.85
N PRO A 142 10.68 -0.89 -15.54
CA PRO A 142 9.52 -1.26 -14.75
C PRO A 142 9.42 -0.48 -13.43
N PHE A 143 8.20 -0.06 -13.08
CA PHE A 143 7.88 0.74 -11.89
C PHE A 143 8.42 0.13 -10.59
N ILE A 144 8.43 -1.20 -10.48
CA ILE A 144 8.88 -1.93 -9.29
C ILE A 144 10.40 -2.08 -9.20
N THR A 145 11.17 -1.49 -10.12
CA THR A 145 12.63 -1.44 -9.99
C THR A 145 13.01 -0.49 -8.86
N PRO A 146 14.11 -0.75 -8.12
CA PRO A 146 14.54 0.14 -7.04
C PRO A 146 14.67 1.60 -7.49
N ALA A 147 15.28 1.85 -8.66
CA ALA A 147 15.47 3.19 -9.18
C ALA A 147 14.15 3.94 -9.47
N GLN A 148 13.13 3.27 -10.02
CA GLN A 148 11.83 3.92 -10.24
C GLN A 148 11.03 4.08 -8.96
N LEU A 149 11.14 3.16 -8.00
CA LEU A 149 10.49 3.28 -6.70
C LEU A 149 11.07 4.43 -5.87
N ASP A 150 12.39 4.58 -5.83
CA ASP A 150 13.07 5.70 -5.15
C ASP A 150 12.64 7.03 -5.78
N ARG A 151 12.69 7.12 -7.11
CA ARG A 151 12.26 8.32 -7.85
C ARG A 151 10.78 8.65 -7.62
N TRP A 152 9.92 7.63 -7.54
CA TRP A 152 8.50 7.82 -7.27
C TRP A 152 8.26 8.28 -5.83
N GLN A 153 8.96 7.69 -4.86
CA GLN A 153 8.89 8.09 -3.46
C GLN A 153 9.33 9.55 -3.29
N ASP A 154 10.46 9.95 -3.86
CA ASP A 154 10.94 11.34 -3.81
C ASP A 154 9.90 12.32 -4.37
N ALA A 155 9.25 11.97 -5.48
CA ALA A 155 8.21 12.79 -6.10
C ALA A 155 6.95 12.90 -5.23
N VAL A 156 6.53 11.80 -4.59
CA VAL A 156 5.38 11.76 -3.67
C VAL A 156 5.68 12.53 -2.39
N ASP A 157 6.87 12.37 -1.83
CA ASP A 157 7.28 13.08 -0.61
C ASP A 157 7.34 14.59 -0.86
N ALA A 158 7.89 15.01 -1.99
CA ALA A 158 7.88 16.43 -2.40
C ALA A 158 6.44 16.96 -2.54
N LEU A 159 5.55 16.20 -3.20
CA LEU A 159 4.13 16.55 -3.34
C LEU A 159 3.44 16.71 -1.97
N LEU A 160 3.65 15.77 -1.05
CA LEU A 160 3.01 15.79 0.27
C LEU A 160 3.52 16.92 1.17
N ARG A 161 4.79 17.30 1.05
CA ARG A 161 5.39 18.37 1.85
C ARG A 161 5.11 19.77 1.31
N HIS A 162 5.26 19.92 0.00
CA HIS A 162 5.39 21.24 -0.63
C HIS A 162 4.28 21.53 -1.64
N GLY A 163 3.50 20.53 -2.05
CA GLY A 163 2.66 20.64 -3.24
C GLY A 163 3.50 20.77 -4.52
N LEU A 164 2.84 20.97 -5.67
CA LEU A 164 3.52 21.07 -6.97
C LEU A 164 3.63 22.50 -7.50
N PHE A 165 2.69 23.37 -7.11
CA PHE A 165 2.57 24.72 -7.64
C PHE A 165 2.91 25.74 -6.57
N ARG A 166 3.47 26.86 -7.01
CA ARG A 166 3.55 28.05 -6.18
C ARG A 166 2.15 28.62 -5.99
N PRO A 167 1.81 29.18 -4.81
CA PRO A 167 0.58 29.93 -4.64
C PRO A 167 0.51 31.05 -5.70
N PRO A 168 -0.68 31.37 -6.24
CA PRO A 168 -0.86 32.58 -7.05
C PRO A 168 -0.40 33.79 -6.23
N GLU A 169 0.30 34.74 -6.85
CA GLU A 169 0.55 36.03 -6.21
C GLU A 169 -0.83 36.70 -5.97
N ALA A 170 -1.03 37.16 -4.73
CA ALA A 170 -2.29 37.75 -4.28
C ALA A 170 -2.54 39.14 -4.88
#